data_AF-A0A954IQ76-F1
#
_entry.id   AF-A0A954IQ76-F1
#
_cell.length_a   1.000
_cell.length_b   1.000
_cell.length_c   1.000
_cell.angle_alpha   90.00
_cell.angle_beta   90.00
_cell.angle_gamma   90.00
#
_symmetry.space_group_name_H-M   'P 1'
#
loop_
_entity.id
_entity.type
_entity.pdbx_description
1 polymer ?
#
loop_
_entity_poly.entity_id
_entity_poly.type
_entity_poly.pdbx_seq_one_letter_code
_entity_poly.pdbx_strand_id
1 'polypeptide(L)'
;MLEAHPDLTRGVILGLGWLYLLLFLMNVFWAWRSYSRHEHTNVGGQDIPTAGIWAAYSALLGMIALAHFTGAGSPDTFVLRLPELFKQPADRIVADPVAYFVLSMVLFGLMIWLREWWTKPDVAWVLLNISLVFMALAMTDWDFRQIVG
;
A
#
# COMPACT_ATOMS: atom_id res chain seq x y z
N MET A 1 14.09 -3.46 -24.86
CA MET A 1 15.19 -3.69 -23.91
C MET A 1 14.92 -5.05 -23.28
N LEU A 2 15.84 -6.00 -23.37
CA LEU A 2 15.70 -7.29 -22.68
C LEU A 2 15.96 -7.02 -21.20
N GLU A 3 14.91 -7.04 -20.36
CA GLU A 3 15.09 -7.07 -18.91
C GLU A 3 15.91 -8.31 -18.57
N ALA A 4 17.10 -8.10 -18.00
CA ALA A 4 18.03 -9.18 -17.68
C ALA A 4 17.49 -10.10 -16.56
N HIS A 5 16.48 -9.65 -15.81
CA HIS A 5 15.94 -10.32 -14.64
C HIS A 5 14.41 -10.19 -14.56
N PRO A 6 13.70 -11.26 -14.17
CA PRO A 6 12.24 -11.22 -14.10
C PRO A 6 11.75 -10.33 -12.95
N ASP A 7 10.87 -9.39 -13.27
CA ASP A 7 10.18 -8.56 -12.29
C ASP A 7 9.37 -9.38 -11.29
N LEU A 8 8.82 -10.55 -11.61
CA LEU A 8 8.13 -11.36 -10.59
C LEU A 8 8.68 -12.76 -10.53
N THR A 9 9.16 -13.16 -9.35
CA THR A 9 9.46 -14.56 -9.05
C THR A 9 8.28 -15.18 -8.31
N ARG A 10 8.11 -16.49 -8.45
CA ARG A 10 7.07 -17.24 -7.72
C ARG A 10 7.13 -17.01 -6.21
N GLY A 11 8.32 -16.92 -5.64
CA GLY A 11 8.51 -16.67 -4.20
C GLY A 11 7.97 -15.31 -3.78
N VAL A 12 8.24 -14.26 -4.56
CA VAL A 12 7.74 -12.90 -4.30
C VAL A 12 6.21 -12.85 -4.41
N ILE A 13 5.62 -13.46 -5.45
CA ILE A 13 4.16 -13.50 -5.60
C ILE A 13 3.50 -14.17 -4.39
N LEU A 14 4.03 -15.30 -3.93
CA LEU A 14 3.50 -16.00 -2.75
C LEU A 14 3.68 -15.18 -1.47
N GLY A 15 4.83 -14.54 -1.28
CA GLY A 15 5.09 -13.64 -0.15
C GLY A 15 4.13 -12.46 -0.12
N LEU A 16 3.87 -11.84 -1.27
CA LEU A 16 2.88 -10.78 -1.43
C LEU A 16 1.46 -11.27 -1.14
N GLY A 17 1.11 -12.49 -1.55
CA GLY A 17 -0.17 -13.12 -1.19
C GLY A 17 -0.39 -13.18 0.32
N TRP A 18 0.63 -13.58 1.08
CA TRP A 18 0.58 -13.58 2.55
C TRP A 18 0.48 -12.17 3.13
N LEU A 19 1.21 -11.20 2.59
CA LEU A 19 1.12 -9.81 3.03
C LEU A 19 -0.29 -9.23 2.80
N TYR A 20 -0.87 -9.46 1.62
CA TYR A 20 -2.25 -9.02 1.31
C TYR A 20 -3.28 -9.77 2.15
N LEU A 21 -3.04 -11.04 2.51
CA LEU A 21 -3.91 -11.78 3.44
C LEU A 21 -3.85 -11.18 4.85
N LEU A 22 -2.66 -10.82 5.33
CA LEU A 22 -2.50 -10.14 6.62
C LEU A 22 -3.22 -8.79 6.61
N LEU A 23 -3.04 -8.00 5.56
CA LEU A 23 -3.75 -6.72 5.34
C LEU A 23 -5.27 -6.92 5.32
N PHE A 24 -5.76 -7.95 4.66
CA PHE A 24 -7.17 -8.31 4.67
C PHE A 24 -7.67 -8.55 6.10
N LEU A 25 -7.04 -9.44 6.86
CA LEU A 25 -7.45 -9.77 8.23
C LEU A 25 -7.41 -8.55 9.15
N MET A 26 -6.36 -7.76 9.01
CA MET A 26 -6.16 -6.53 9.77
C MET A 26 -7.31 -5.52 9.51
N ASN A 27 -7.72 -5.34 8.24
CA ASN A 27 -8.82 -4.44 7.90
C ASN A 27 -10.20 -5.02 8.18
N VAL A 28 -10.39 -6.34 8.17
CA VAL A 28 -11.62 -6.98 8.68
C VAL A 28 -11.79 -6.66 10.17
N PHE A 29 -10.71 -6.77 10.95
CA PHE A 29 -10.74 -6.38 12.36
C PHE A 29 -11.08 -4.89 12.54
N TRP A 30 -10.51 -4.01 11.70
CA TRP A 30 -10.82 -2.59 11.74
C TRP A 30 -12.27 -2.29 11.35
N ALA A 31 -12.81 -2.95 10.33
CA ALA A 31 -14.21 -2.84 9.93
C ALA A 31 -15.14 -3.30 11.06
N TRP A 32 -14.81 -4.40 11.75
CA TRP A 32 -15.56 -4.88 12.90
C TRP A 32 -15.51 -3.92 14.10
N ARG A 33 -14.33 -3.35 14.39
CA ARG A 33 -14.18 -2.30 15.41
C ARG A 33 -15.05 -1.08 15.07
N SER A 34 -14.99 -0.61 13.83
CA SER A 34 -15.72 0.57 13.36
C SER A 34 -17.23 0.35 13.41
N TYR A 35 -17.69 -0.86 13.04
CA TYR A 35 -19.07 -1.29 13.19
C TYR A 35 -19.52 -1.27 14.66
N SER A 36 -18.70 -1.85 15.55
CA SER A 36 -19.00 -1.90 16.99
C SER A 36 -19.08 -0.51 17.64
N ARG A 37 -18.38 0.47 17.07
CA ARG A 37 -18.34 1.87 17.54
C ARG A 37 -19.38 2.77 16.87
N HIS A 38 -20.17 2.25 15.93
CA HIS A 38 -21.15 3.02 15.16
C HIS A 38 -20.52 4.28 14.56
N GLU A 39 -19.33 4.13 13.97
CA GLU A 39 -18.63 5.26 13.37
C GLU A 39 -19.21 5.61 11.99
N HIS A 40 -19.34 6.90 11.75
CA HIS A 40 -19.96 7.50 10.58
C HIS A 40 -18.99 8.48 9.93
N THR A 41 -18.85 8.40 8.61
CA THR A 41 -17.98 9.31 7.84
C THR A 41 -18.81 10.00 6.77
N ASN A 42 -18.73 11.34 6.73
CA ASN A 42 -19.36 12.12 5.69
C ASN A 42 -18.50 12.07 4.42
N VAL A 43 -19.01 11.46 3.36
CA VAL A 43 -18.37 11.42 2.04
C VAL A 43 -19.30 12.10 1.04
N GLY A 44 -18.89 13.25 0.52
CA GLY A 44 -19.66 13.97 -0.49
C GLY A 44 -21.03 14.49 -0.01
N GLY A 45 -21.17 14.77 1.28
CA GLY A 45 -22.43 15.23 1.88
C GLY A 45 -23.36 14.09 2.32
N GLN A 46 -23.03 12.84 2.02
CA GLN A 46 -23.77 11.66 2.49
C GLN A 46 -23.07 11.04 3.70
N ASP A 47 -23.86 10.70 4.73
CA ASP A 47 -23.37 9.98 5.90
C ASP A 47 -23.39 8.47 5.61
N ILE A 48 -22.20 7.87 5.55
CA ILE A 48 -22.02 6.46 5.24
C ILE A 48 -21.33 5.81 6.45
N PRO A 49 -21.76 4.60 6.87
CA PRO A 49 -21.10 3.88 7.94
C PRO A 49 -19.65 3.58 7.56
N THR A 50 -18.71 4.02 8.39
CA THR A 50 -17.25 3.85 8.18
C THR A 50 -16.89 2.37 8.03
N ALA A 51 -17.60 1.50 8.74
CA ALA A 51 -17.48 0.05 8.62
C ALA A 51 -17.70 -0.47 7.19
N GLY A 52 -18.62 0.13 6.43
CA GLY A 52 -18.91 -0.26 5.05
C GLY A 52 -17.73 -0.02 4.11
N ILE A 53 -17.04 1.13 4.29
CA ILE A 53 -15.84 1.48 3.53
C ILE A 53 -14.73 0.47 3.81
N TRP A 54 -14.47 0.18 5.08
CA TRP A 54 -13.41 -0.77 5.46
C TRP A 54 -13.75 -2.22 5.10
N ALA A 55 -15.02 -2.61 5.13
CA ALA A 55 -15.45 -3.93 4.68
C ALA A 55 -15.23 -4.10 3.16
N ALA A 56 -15.59 -3.11 2.36
CA ALA A 56 -15.35 -3.11 0.92
C ALA A 56 -13.84 -3.15 0.60
N TYR A 57 -13.05 -2.33 1.30
CA TYR A 57 -11.60 -2.32 1.15
C TYR A 57 -10.96 -3.66 1.56
N SER A 58 -11.42 -4.27 2.65
CA SER A 58 -10.98 -5.60 3.06
C SER A 58 -11.31 -6.64 2.00
N ALA A 59 -12.53 -6.65 1.48
CA ALA A 59 -12.92 -7.58 0.42
C ALA A 59 -12.01 -7.47 -0.82
N LEU A 60 -11.66 -6.23 -1.21
CA LEU A 60 -10.68 -5.99 -2.29
C LEU A 60 -9.30 -6.59 -1.98
N LEU A 61 -8.76 -6.34 -0.78
CA LEU A 61 -7.48 -6.91 -0.35
C LEU A 61 -7.52 -8.44 -0.31
N GLY A 62 -8.63 -9.03 0.12
CA GLY A 62 -8.84 -10.48 0.11
C GLY A 62 -8.84 -11.06 -1.31
N MET A 63 -9.52 -10.39 -2.25
CA MET A 63 -9.48 -10.77 -3.67
C MET A 63 -8.06 -10.70 -4.24
N ILE A 64 -7.30 -9.64 -3.89
CA ILE A 64 -5.91 -9.49 -4.32
C ILE A 64 -5.03 -10.61 -3.72
N ALA A 65 -5.20 -10.95 -2.45
CA ALA A 65 -4.48 -12.05 -1.81
C ALA A 65 -4.74 -13.38 -2.52
N LEU A 66 -6.01 -13.68 -2.81
CA LEU A 66 -6.39 -14.87 -3.58
C LEU A 66 -5.76 -14.87 -4.96
N ALA A 67 -5.79 -13.75 -5.68
CA ALA A 67 -5.16 -13.62 -6.99
C ALA A 67 -3.66 -13.94 -6.96
N HIS A 68 -2.94 -13.53 -5.91
CA HIS A 68 -1.53 -13.88 -5.73
C HIS A 68 -1.34 -15.39 -5.50
N PHE A 69 -2.17 -16.03 -4.67
CA PHE A 69 -2.06 -17.48 -4.44
C PHE A 69 -2.42 -18.31 -5.67
N THR A 70 -3.43 -17.92 -6.44
CA THR A 70 -3.85 -18.64 -7.65
C THR A 70 -3.00 -18.31 -8.87
N GLY A 71 -2.45 -17.09 -8.94
CA GLY A 71 -1.64 -16.60 -10.06
C GLY A 71 -0.14 -16.89 -9.97
N ALA A 72 0.34 -17.41 -8.83
CA ALA A 72 1.76 -17.71 -8.62
C ALA A 72 2.34 -18.77 -9.59
N GLY A 73 1.49 -19.52 -10.30
CA GLY A 73 1.91 -20.50 -11.29
C GLY A 73 2.37 -19.89 -12.62
N SER A 74 2.03 -18.64 -12.91
CA SER A 74 2.37 -17.95 -14.16
C SER A 74 2.84 -16.51 -13.88
N PRO A 75 4.08 -16.34 -13.37
CA PRO A 75 4.60 -15.02 -12.97
C PRO A 75 4.62 -14.00 -14.10
N ASP A 76 4.87 -14.45 -15.33
CA ASP A 76 5.01 -13.59 -16.51
C ASP A 76 3.72 -12.85 -16.87
N THR A 77 2.55 -13.42 -16.54
CA THR A 77 1.23 -12.85 -16.85
C THR A 77 0.61 -12.11 -15.67
N PHE A 78 1.33 -11.93 -14.57
CA PHE A 78 0.79 -11.30 -13.37
C PHE A 78 0.67 -9.78 -13.55
N VAL A 79 -0.57 -9.28 -13.40
CA VAL A 79 -0.97 -7.92 -13.82
C VAL A 79 -0.73 -6.86 -12.72
N LEU A 80 -0.71 -7.26 -11.45
CA LEU A 80 -0.49 -6.36 -10.32
C LEU A 80 1.02 -6.06 -10.18
N ARG A 81 1.44 -4.98 -10.83
CA ARG A 81 2.80 -4.43 -10.77
C ARG A 81 2.75 -2.96 -10.40
N LEU A 82 3.87 -2.42 -9.94
CA LEU A 82 4.00 -0.99 -9.67
C LEU A 82 3.61 -0.18 -10.91
N PRO A 83 2.58 0.68 -10.83
CA PRO A 83 2.19 1.48 -11.99
C PRO A 83 3.27 2.50 -12.34
N GLU A 84 3.51 2.68 -13.63
CA GLU A 84 4.49 3.62 -14.18
C GLU A 84 4.31 5.07 -13.67
N LEU A 85 3.06 5.45 -13.37
CA LEU A 85 2.69 6.74 -12.80
C LEU A 85 3.37 7.04 -11.45
N PHE A 86 3.74 6.00 -10.69
CA PHE A 86 4.45 6.15 -9.41
C PHE A 86 5.97 6.05 -9.56
N LYS A 87 6.47 5.29 -10.55
CA LYS A 87 7.90 5.09 -10.77
C LYS A 87 8.58 6.36 -11.28
N GLN A 88 8.04 6.98 -12.33
CA GLN A 88 8.68 8.13 -13.00
C GLN A 88 8.88 9.37 -12.10
N PRO A 89 7.90 9.77 -11.27
CA PRO A 89 8.11 10.90 -10.36
C PRO A 89 9.08 10.57 -9.23
N ALA A 90 9.04 9.35 -8.70
CA ALA A 90 9.94 8.89 -7.65
C ALA A 90 11.38 8.90 -8.12
N ASP A 91 11.67 8.32 -9.29
CA ASP A 91 13.01 8.27 -9.87
C ASP A 91 13.57 9.69 -10.08
N ARG A 92 12.76 10.60 -10.60
CA ARG A 92 13.17 12.00 -10.85
C ARG A 92 13.52 12.75 -9.56
N ILE A 93 12.80 12.50 -8.48
CA ILE A 93 13.00 13.19 -7.20
C ILE A 93 14.14 12.57 -6.41
N VAL A 94 14.26 11.24 -6.42
CA VAL A 94 15.27 10.50 -5.64
C VAL A 94 16.65 10.56 -6.31
N ALA A 95 16.71 10.61 -7.65
CA ALA A 95 17.98 10.70 -8.38
C ALA A 95 18.72 12.04 -8.21
N ASP A 96 18.00 13.13 -7.87
CA ASP A 96 18.60 14.43 -7.56
C ASP A 96 18.84 14.56 -6.04
N PRO A 97 20.11 14.57 -5.57
CA PRO A 97 20.43 14.65 -4.15
C PRO A 97 19.87 15.90 -3.47
N VAL A 98 19.78 17.02 -4.20
CA VAL A 98 19.27 18.28 -3.64
C VAL A 98 17.76 18.19 -3.45
N ALA A 99 17.05 17.69 -4.46
CA ALA A 99 15.60 17.49 -4.37
C ALA A 99 15.24 16.50 -3.26
N TYR A 100 15.97 15.39 -3.14
CA TYR A 100 15.79 14.40 -2.07
C TYR A 100 16.01 15.01 -0.68
N PHE A 101 17.07 15.79 -0.49
CA PHE A 101 17.37 16.43 0.78
C PHE A 101 16.30 17.45 1.18
N VAL A 102 15.91 18.34 0.26
CA VAL A 102 14.88 19.35 0.51
C VAL A 102 13.54 18.68 0.83
N LEU A 103 13.14 17.66 0.06
CA LEU A 103 11.92 16.91 0.32
C LEU A 103 11.95 16.24 1.69
N SER A 104 13.06 15.62 2.07
CA SER A 104 13.23 14.98 3.39
C SER A 104 13.09 15.99 4.52
N MET A 105 13.68 17.18 4.39
CA MET A 105 13.52 18.26 5.38
C MET A 105 12.07 18.72 5.50
N VAL A 106 11.38 18.89 4.37
CA VAL A 106 9.96 19.30 4.35
C VAL A 106 9.09 18.23 5.00
N LEU A 107 9.24 16.96 4.62
CA LEU A 107 8.49 15.84 5.20
C LEU A 107 8.74 15.73 6.71
N PHE A 108 9.98 15.90 7.16
CA PHE A 108 10.32 15.92 8.57
C PHE A 108 9.65 17.09 9.31
N GLY A 109 9.68 18.29 8.74
CA GLY A 109 8.98 19.46 9.28
C GLY A 109 7.47 19.22 9.39
N LEU A 110 6.85 18.64 8.36
CA LEU A 110 5.43 18.28 8.35
C LEU A 110 5.09 17.22 9.41
N MET A 111 5.97 16.24 9.64
CA MET A 111 5.79 15.23 10.68
C MET A 111 5.68 15.88 12.07
N ILE A 112 6.55 16.84 12.37
CA ILE A 112 6.53 17.56 13.65
C ILE A 112 5.31 18.46 13.75
N TRP A 113 5.03 19.24 12.70
CA TRP A 113 3.97 20.23 12.70
C TRP A 113 2.58 19.60 12.82
N LEU A 114 2.34 18.50 12.10
CA LEU A 114 1.05 17.81 12.06
C LEU A 114 0.98 16.62 13.05
N ARG A 115 1.92 16.48 14.00
CA ARG A 115 2.05 15.30 14.89
C ARG A 115 0.76 14.87 15.59
N GLU A 116 -0.09 15.83 15.97
CA GLU A 116 -1.37 15.56 16.63
C GLU A 116 -2.41 14.99 15.66
N TRP A 117 -2.30 15.33 14.38
CA TRP A 117 -3.16 14.80 13.33
C TRP A 117 -2.72 13.40 12.89
N TRP A 118 -1.42 13.18 12.68
CA TRP A 118 -0.87 11.86 12.32
C TRP A 118 -1.18 10.78 13.35
N THR A 119 -1.28 11.14 14.64
CA THR A 119 -1.52 10.21 15.75
C THR A 119 -3.01 9.92 16.01
N LYS A 120 -3.93 10.57 15.30
CA LYS A 120 -5.36 10.22 15.37
C LYS A 120 -5.55 8.78 14.85
N PRO A 121 -6.31 7.92 15.55
CA PRO A 121 -6.42 6.51 15.20
C PRO A 121 -6.78 6.25 13.74
N ASP A 122 -7.73 7.00 13.19
CA ASP A 122 -8.20 6.82 11.82
C ASP A 122 -7.13 7.23 10.79
N VAL A 123 -6.44 8.34 11.05
CA VAL A 123 -5.37 8.84 10.19
C VAL A 123 -4.19 7.88 10.22
N ALA A 124 -3.75 7.48 11.41
CA ALA A 124 -2.67 6.52 11.59
C ALA A 124 -2.97 5.18 10.88
N TRP A 125 -4.22 4.72 10.95
CA TRP A 125 -4.65 3.49 10.28
C TRP A 125 -4.62 3.59 8.76
N VAL A 126 -5.09 4.70 8.19
CA VAL A 126 -5.01 4.96 6.75
C VAL A 126 -3.55 4.99 6.30
N LEU A 127 -2.69 5.67 7.05
CA LEU A 127 -1.26 5.77 6.73
C LEU A 127 -0.54 4.42 6.78
N LEU A 128 -0.87 3.59 7.76
CA LEU A 128 -0.36 2.21 7.84
C LEU A 128 -0.78 1.40 6.62
N ASN A 129 -2.04 1.49 6.20
CA ASN A 129 -2.51 0.78 5.01
C ASN A 129 -1.82 1.27 3.74
N ILE A 130 -1.69 2.59 3.58
CA ILE A 130 -0.97 3.18 2.44
C ILE A 130 0.48 2.72 2.41
N SER A 131 1.19 2.76 3.55
CA SER A 131 2.60 2.37 3.60
C SER A 131 2.80 0.89 3.29
N LEU A 132 1.95 0.01 3.82
CA LEU A 132 2.03 -1.43 3.57
C LEU A 132 1.65 -1.80 2.14
N VAL A 133 0.63 -1.16 1.55
CA VAL A 133 0.27 -1.37 0.13
C VAL A 133 1.36 -0.82 -0.78
N PHE A 134 1.92 0.35 -0.48
CA PHE A 134 3.03 0.90 -1.24
C PHE A 134 4.26 -0.02 -1.17
N MET A 135 4.60 -0.54 0.00
CA MET A 135 5.66 -1.53 0.17
C MET A 135 5.38 -2.81 -0.63
N ALA A 136 4.14 -3.31 -0.62
CA ALA A 136 3.74 -4.46 -1.43
C ALA A 136 3.95 -4.22 -2.93
N LEU A 137 3.56 -3.04 -3.42
CA LEU A 137 3.78 -2.64 -4.82
C LEU A 137 5.26 -2.46 -5.13
N ALA A 138 6.05 -1.84 -4.24
CA ALA A 138 7.49 -1.67 -4.44
C ALA A 138 8.22 -3.02 -4.58
N MET A 139 7.80 -4.04 -3.83
CA MET A 139 8.36 -5.40 -3.96
C MET A 139 8.03 -6.08 -5.30
N THR A 140 7.09 -5.57 -6.10
CA THR A 140 6.83 -6.09 -7.46
C THR A 140 7.81 -5.56 -8.49
N ASP A 141 8.57 -4.52 -8.16
CA ASP A 141 9.62 -3.93 -9.00
C ASP A 141 10.99 -4.51 -8.64
N TRP A 142 11.82 -4.77 -9.65
CA TRP A 142 13.11 -5.43 -9.43
C TRP A 142 14.15 -4.46 -8.83
N ASP A 143 14.18 -3.21 -9.28
CA ASP A 143 15.13 -2.18 -8.81
C ASP A 143 14.91 -1.90 -7.31
N PHE A 144 13.64 -1.76 -6.89
CA PHE A 144 13.31 -1.56 -5.48
C PHE A 144 13.69 -2.77 -4.61
N ARG A 145 13.60 -4.00 -5.13
CA ARG A 145 14.05 -5.19 -4.38
C ARG A 145 15.54 -5.22 -4.15
N GLN A 146 16.35 -4.72 -5.09
CA GLN A 146 17.81 -4.66 -4.90
C GLN A 146 18.25 -3.60 -3.91
N ILE A 147 17.48 -2.51 -3.77
CA ILE A 147 17.78 -1.47 -2.79
C ILE A 147 17.46 -1.95 -1.37
N VAL A 148 16.42 -2.78 -1.22
CA VAL A 148 15.91 -3.22 0.09
C VAL A 148 16.48 -4.59 0.51
N GLY A 149 16.97 -5.42 -0.43
CA GLY A 149 17.43 -6.80 -0.24
C GLY A 149 18.92 -6.99 -0.32
#